data_AF-A0A962NH95-F1
#
_entry.id   AF-A0A962NH95-F1
#
_cell.length_a   1.000
_cell.length_b   1.000
_cell.length_c   1.000
_cell.angle_alpha   90.00
_cell.angle_beta   90.00
_cell.angle_gamma   90.00
#
_symmetry.space_group_name_H-M   'P 1'
#
loop_
_entity.id
_entity.type
_entity.pdbx_description
1 polymer ?
#
loop_
_entity_poly.entity_id
_entity_poly.type
_entity_poly.pdbx_seq_one_letter_code
_entity_poly.pdbx_strand_id
1 'polypeptide(L)' 'MTAAAVLALADGRCFWGRALGAEGQATGEVVFNTAMTGYQEI' A
#
# COMPACT_ATOMS: atom_id res chain seq x y z
N MET A 1 -14.53 -13.59 -1.11
CA MET A 1 -13.23 -13.52 -1.81
C MET A 1 -12.73 -12.09 -1.72
N THR A 2 -11.43 -11.86 -1.63
CA THR A 2 -10.85 -10.51 -1.53
C THR A 2 -10.32 -10.08 -2.89
N ALA A 3 -10.49 -8.81 -3.25
CA ALA A 3 -10.01 -8.29 -4.53
C ALA A 3 -8.48 -8.26 -4.56
N ALA A 4 -7.90 -8.49 -5.74
CA ALA A 4 -6.48 -8.32 -5.97
C ALA A 4 -6.12 -6.81 -6.02
N ALA A 5 -4.93 -6.47 -5.55
CA ALA A 5 -4.38 -5.11 -5.60
C ALA A 5 -2.90 -5.15 -6.02
N VAL A 6 -2.37 -4.01 -6.50
CA VAL A 6 -0.96 -3.85 -6.89
C VAL A 6 -0.42 -2.51 -6.42
N LEU A 7 0.79 -2.52 -5.84
CA LEU A 7 1.61 -1.33 -5.61
C LEU A 7 2.67 -1.26 -6.72
N ALA A 8 2.56 -0.27 -7.61
CA ALA A 8 3.51 -0.04 -8.69
C ALA A 8 4.40 1.17 -8.35
N LEU A 9 5.72 1.01 -8.51
CA LEU A 9 6.71 2.04 -8.26
C LEU A 9 7.17 2.69 -9.58
N ALA A 10 7.66 3.92 -9.49
CA ALA A 10 8.13 4.68 -10.66
C ALA A 10 9.32 4.02 -11.38
N ASP A 11 10.08 3.16 -10.69
CA ASP A 11 11.18 2.38 -11.27
C ASP A 11 10.74 1.08 -11.98
N GLY A 12 9.42 0.86 -12.09
CA GLY A 12 8.83 -0.29 -12.77
C GLY A 12 8.66 -1.53 -11.89
N ARG A 13 9.05 -1.49 -10.61
CA ARG A 13 8.76 -2.61 -9.68
C ARG A 13 7.26 -2.66 -9.35
N CYS A 14 6.71 -3.87 -9.32
CA CYS A 14 5.31 -4.12 -8.97
C CYS A 14 5.22 -5.15 -7.84
N PHE A 15 4.43 -4.84 -6.81
CA PHE A 15 4.15 -5.72 -5.68
C PHE A 15 2.66 -6.07 -5.65
N TRP A 16 2.34 -7.35 -5.81
CA TRP A 16 0.96 -7.82 -5.82
C TRP A 16 0.49 -8.17 -4.41
N GLY A 17 -0.75 -7.82 -4.10
CA GLY A 17 -1.32 -8.02 -2.78
C GLY A 17 -2.84 -8.21 -2.82
N ARG A 18 -3.41 -8.20 -1.62
CA ARG A 18 -4.84 -8.33 -1.36
C ARG A 18 -5.39 -6.98 -0.91
N ALA A 19 -6.53 -6.55 -1.45
CA ALA A 19 -7.18 -5.32 -1.00
C ALA A 19 -7.73 -5.47 0.44
N LEU A 20 -7.55 -4.43 1.26
CA LEU A 20 -8.12 -4.31 2.61
C LEU A 20 -8.86 -2.97 2.88
N GLY A 21 -8.60 -1.93 2.09
CA GLY A 21 -9.18 -0.59 2.26
C GLY A 21 -10.33 -0.29 1.30
N ALA A 22 -10.59 1.00 1.09
CA ALA A 22 -11.57 1.46 0.11
C ALA A 22 -11.19 1.08 -1.33
N GLU A 23 -12.20 0.86 -2.17
CA GLU A 23 -12.00 0.63 -3.59
C GLU A 23 -11.54 1.92 -4.30
N GLY A 24 -10.57 1.80 -5.19
CA GLY A 24 -10.05 2.91 -5.96
C GLY A 24 -8.54 2.82 -6.20
N GLN A 25 -7.95 3.95 -6.57
CA GLN A 25 -6.52 4.09 -6.82
C GLN A 25 -5.99 5.30 -6.05
N ALA A 26 -4.79 5.19 -5.50
CA ALA A 26 -4.07 6.28 -4.84
C ALA A 26 -2.67 6.41 -5.45
N THR A 27 -2.15 7.63 -5.48
CA THR A 27 -0.80 7.93 -5.99
C THR A 27 -0.08 8.84 -4.99
N GLY A 28 1.22 8.66 -4.82
CA GLY A 28 2.02 9.41 -3.85
C GLY A 28 3.44 8.85 -3.69
N GLU A 29 4.21 9.49 -2.81
CA GLU A 29 5.53 8.99 -2.42
C GLU A 29 5.40 7.76 -1.51
N VAL A 30 6.20 6.73 -1.79
CA VAL A 30 6.27 5.54 -0.96
C VAL A 30 7.39 5.70 0.07
N VAL A 31 7.02 5.73 1.35
CA VAL A 31 7.96 5.79 2.48
C VAL A 31 7.82 4.54 3.36
N PHE A 32 8.79 4.31 4.25
CA PHE A 32 8.71 3.26 5.26
C PHE A 32 8.97 3.83 6.66
N ASN A 33 8.38 3.20 7.68
CA ASN A 33 8.59 3.56 9.09
C ASN A 33 8.91 2.28 9.89
N THR A 34 9.89 2.35 10.80
CA THR A 34 10.33 1.23 11.63
C THR A 34 9.58 1.13 12.97
N ALA A 35 8.62 2.01 13.24
CA ALA A 35 7.76 1.92 14.40
C ALA A 35 6.97 0.59 14.38
N MET A 36 6.94 -0.09 15.52
CA MET A 36 6.26 -1.40 15.66
C MET A 36 4.83 -1.28 16.21
N THR A 37 4.44 -0.10 16.72
CA THR A 37 3.15 0.17 17.37
C THR A 37 2.67 1.60 17.07
N GLY A 38 1.39 1.90 17.30
CA GLY A 38 0.84 3.25 17.14
C GLY A 38 0.47 3.61 15.69
N TYR A 39 -0.07 2.66 14.93
CA TYR A 39 -0.41 2.87 13.51
C TYR A 39 -1.58 3.84 13.30
N GLN A 40 -2.37 4.12 14.33
CA GLN A 40 -3.56 4.96 14.22
C GLN A 40 -3.21 6.45 14.33
N GLU A 41 -2.14 6.74 15.07
CA GLU A 41 -1.65 8.09 15.34
C GLU A 41 -0.73 8.63 14.24
N ILE A 42 -0.22 7.76 13.36
CA ILE A 42 0.61 8.06 12.19
C ILE A 42 -0.28 8.27 10.96
#